data_AF-A0A1H8SCX0-F1
#
_entry.id   AF-A0A1H8SCX0-F1
#
_cell.length_a   1.000
_cell.length_b   1.000
_cell.length_c   1.000
_cell.angle_alpha   90.00
_cell.angle_beta   90.00
_cell.angle_gamma   90.00
#
_symmetry.space_group_name_H-M   'P 1'
#
loop_
_entity.id
_entity.type
_entity.pdbx_description
1 polymer ?
#
loop_
_entity_poly.entity_id
_entity_poly.type
_entity_poly.pdbx_seq_one_letter_code
_entity_poly.pdbx_strand_id
1 'polypeptide(L)'
;MDSVIAKPDSFTWKNIESDLDSFVAEYLSSSSPVACSPQSFIRLVNAEMTADSRKRLAKSYRGEIALFTDVKDSSVWRILLQNAKVSSTISNALSYLEVVGPTGDWVAFVNGFEGFSLKKSDCSEASLSVVRAQINNFNSLDDDKFKSFLGLLDTYSISNIPSNLSDEKIRLMFDMRIPVLSRHSLSVMHDKYAGGFCLPYIEGDIDAYMSCVAYTSPSDEELSAVLALSCVHTKDYRASLVNMLRSRIALNADYDDETAQVLLDRGRLSSSGVAAAFERFGESVSLDKALVGYAASLSVNGLIELNVDRRIVVEVIRESSFRKRLDVLGKLCDWDWRELVEALHAFGLEELDSILNKRHPKVDQLSGETRQVVSLLEGMGYVTISSDGRVYIAKSKRHR
;
A
#
# COMPACT_ATOMS: atom_id res chain seq x y z
N MET A 1 -63.16 3.29 -13.00
CA MET A 1 -62.52 2.55 -11.91
C MET A 1 -62.30 3.45 -10.71
N ASP A 2 -61.58 4.57 -10.85
CA ASP A 2 -61.34 5.53 -9.75
C ASP A 2 -62.59 5.97 -8.99
N SER A 3 -63.68 6.30 -9.68
CA SER A 3 -64.94 6.71 -9.06
C SER A 3 -65.59 5.65 -8.16
N VAL A 4 -65.28 4.38 -8.39
CA VAL A 4 -65.77 3.24 -7.61
C VAL A 4 -64.84 2.99 -6.41
N ILE A 5 -63.51 2.97 -6.64
CA ILE A 5 -62.50 2.69 -5.61
C ILE A 5 -62.36 3.86 -4.60
N ALA A 6 -62.64 5.09 -5.02
CA ALA A 6 -62.61 6.26 -4.15
C ALA A 6 -63.75 6.27 -3.10
N LYS A 7 -64.77 5.43 -3.26
CA LYS A 7 -65.93 5.33 -2.35
C LYS A 7 -65.98 3.93 -1.69
N PRO A 8 -65.16 3.68 -0.65
CA PRO A 8 -65.06 2.36 -0.03
C PRO A 8 -66.37 1.86 0.59
N ASP A 9 -67.27 2.78 0.96
CA ASP A 9 -68.59 2.41 1.48
C ASP A 9 -69.64 2.15 0.40
N SER A 10 -69.30 2.36 -0.88
CA SER A 10 -70.24 2.13 -1.97
C SER A 10 -70.56 0.65 -2.12
N PHE A 11 -71.84 0.35 -2.40
CA PHE A 11 -72.29 -1.02 -2.69
C PHE A 11 -71.48 -1.67 -3.81
N THR A 12 -71.12 -0.90 -4.84
CA THR A 12 -70.30 -1.37 -5.97
C THR A 12 -68.89 -1.76 -5.55
N TRP A 13 -68.23 -0.99 -4.68
CA TRP A 13 -66.90 -1.37 -4.17
C TRP A 13 -66.98 -2.61 -3.28
N LYS A 14 -67.95 -2.67 -2.35
CA LYS A 14 -68.13 -3.84 -1.47
C LYS A 14 -68.37 -5.13 -2.24
N ASN A 15 -69.13 -5.08 -3.33
CA ASN A 15 -69.34 -6.24 -4.20
C ASN A 15 -68.06 -6.66 -4.94
N ILE A 16 -67.26 -5.70 -5.42
CA ILE A 16 -65.96 -5.98 -6.05
C ILE A 16 -65.01 -6.59 -5.02
N GLU A 17 -64.94 -6.03 -3.82
CA GLU A 17 -64.09 -6.48 -2.73
C GLU A 17 -64.44 -7.90 -2.24
N SER A 18 -65.73 -8.26 -2.26
CA SER A 18 -66.19 -9.59 -1.86
C SER A 18 -65.78 -10.73 -2.81
N ASP A 19 -65.41 -10.41 -4.06
CA ASP A 19 -64.92 -11.39 -5.04
C ASP A 19 -63.95 -10.74 -6.04
N LEU A 20 -62.79 -10.31 -5.53
CA LEU A 20 -61.76 -9.65 -6.32
C LEU A 20 -61.14 -10.57 -7.38
N ASP A 21 -61.09 -11.87 -7.12
CA ASP A 21 -60.56 -12.85 -8.06
C ASP A 21 -61.44 -12.97 -9.32
N SER A 22 -62.76 -13.08 -9.15
CA SER A 22 -63.70 -13.04 -10.28
C SER A 22 -63.67 -11.69 -10.99
N PHE A 23 -63.59 -10.59 -10.23
CA PHE A 23 -63.45 -9.24 -10.82
C PHE A 23 -62.19 -9.15 -11.70
N VAL A 24 -61.04 -9.59 -11.21
CA VAL A 24 -59.78 -9.58 -11.98
C VAL A 24 -59.90 -10.49 -13.20
N ALA A 25 -60.49 -11.68 -13.07
CA ALA A 25 -60.68 -12.61 -14.18
C ALA A 25 -61.57 -12.00 -15.28
N GLU A 26 -62.73 -11.45 -14.92
CA GLU A 26 -63.68 -10.86 -15.86
C GLU A 26 -63.15 -9.56 -16.47
N TYR A 27 -62.65 -8.64 -15.64
CA TYR A 27 -62.16 -7.34 -16.09
C TYR A 27 -60.96 -7.48 -17.04
N LEU A 28 -60.01 -8.37 -16.72
CA LEU A 28 -58.82 -8.60 -17.55
C LEU A 28 -59.04 -9.59 -18.71
N SER A 29 -60.12 -10.39 -18.71
CA SER A 29 -60.47 -11.25 -19.85
C SER A 29 -60.70 -10.45 -21.15
N SER A 30 -61.09 -9.18 -21.02
CA SER A 30 -61.31 -8.26 -22.14
C SER A 30 -60.01 -7.70 -22.76
N SER A 31 -58.83 -8.13 -22.29
CA SER A 31 -57.52 -7.53 -22.62
C SER A 31 -57.41 -6.03 -22.32
N SER A 32 -58.34 -5.49 -21.54
CA SER A 32 -58.33 -4.09 -21.18
C SER A 32 -57.28 -3.82 -20.11
N PRO A 33 -56.42 -2.82 -20.31
CA PRO A 33 -55.49 -2.37 -19.27
C PRO A 33 -56.25 -1.80 -18.05
N VAL A 34 -55.64 -1.89 -16.88
CA VAL A 34 -56.12 -1.20 -15.69
C VAL A 34 -55.64 0.25 -15.75
N ALA A 35 -56.55 1.16 -16.10
CA ALA A 35 -56.34 2.59 -16.10
C ALA A 35 -57.07 3.23 -14.89
N CYS A 36 -56.32 3.45 -13.82
CA CYS A 36 -56.78 4.13 -12.62
C CYS A 36 -55.63 4.96 -12.00
N SER A 37 -55.96 5.82 -11.06
CA SER A 37 -55.00 6.56 -10.24
C SER A 37 -54.09 5.63 -9.44
N PRO A 38 -52.85 6.05 -9.11
CA PRO A 38 -51.92 5.26 -8.30
C PRO A 38 -52.51 4.84 -6.96
N GLN A 39 -53.24 5.74 -6.28
CA GLN A 39 -53.88 5.44 -5.00
C GLN A 39 -54.96 4.35 -5.13
N SER A 40 -55.74 4.39 -6.21
CA SER A 40 -56.78 3.38 -6.46
C SER A 40 -56.17 2.03 -6.84
N PHE A 41 -55.09 2.01 -7.61
CA PHE A 41 -54.33 0.80 -7.89
C PHE A 41 -53.74 0.19 -6.61
N ILE A 42 -53.10 1.00 -5.76
CA ILE A 42 -52.51 0.57 -4.48
C ILE A 42 -53.58 -0.05 -3.58
N ARG A 43 -54.77 0.55 -3.49
CA ARG A 43 -55.90 -0.03 -2.74
C ARG A 43 -56.31 -1.38 -3.31
N LEU A 44 -56.44 -1.47 -4.64
CA LEU A 44 -56.88 -2.69 -5.31
C LEU A 44 -55.88 -3.83 -5.14
N VAL A 45 -54.58 -3.59 -5.38
CA VAL A 45 -53.54 -4.64 -5.33
C VAL A 45 -53.29 -5.16 -3.91
N ASN A 46 -53.56 -4.34 -2.89
CA ASN A 46 -53.43 -4.70 -1.47
C ASN A 46 -54.67 -5.36 -0.87
N ALA A 47 -55.78 -5.43 -1.61
CA ALA A 47 -56.97 -6.09 -1.14
C ALA A 47 -56.83 -7.63 -1.20
N GLU A 48 -57.73 -8.33 -0.51
CA GLU A 48 -57.70 -9.79 -0.44
C GLU A 48 -58.02 -10.41 -1.80
N MET A 49 -57.02 -11.08 -2.39
CA MET A 49 -57.13 -11.81 -3.65
C MET A 49 -56.03 -12.87 -3.73
N THR A 50 -56.19 -13.85 -4.62
CA THR A 50 -55.11 -14.81 -4.89
C THR A 50 -53.86 -14.15 -5.46
N ALA A 51 -52.70 -14.78 -5.24
CA ALA A 51 -51.42 -14.30 -5.78
C ALA A 51 -51.45 -14.21 -7.32
N ASP A 52 -52.13 -15.12 -8.00
CA ASP A 52 -52.21 -15.11 -9.47
C ASP A 52 -53.05 -13.95 -9.98
N SER A 53 -54.17 -13.63 -9.32
CA SER A 53 -54.96 -12.44 -9.66
C SER A 53 -54.19 -11.16 -9.36
N ARG A 54 -53.46 -11.09 -8.24
CA ARG A 54 -52.60 -9.94 -7.93
C ARG A 54 -51.51 -9.70 -8.97
N LYS A 55 -50.84 -10.77 -9.43
CA LYS A 55 -49.84 -10.72 -10.51
C LYS A 55 -50.44 -10.25 -11.83
N ARG A 56 -51.62 -10.78 -12.21
CA ARG A 56 -52.35 -10.35 -13.42
C ARG A 56 -52.72 -8.87 -13.35
N LEU A 57 -53.23 -8.44 -12.21
CA LEU A 57 -53.56 -7.04 -11.96
C LEU A 57 -52.33 -6.14 -12.10
N ALA A 58 -51.23 -6.46 -11.42
CA ALA A 58 -49.99 -5.69 -11.49
C ALA A 58 -49.43 -5.57 -12.91
N LYS A 59 -49.49 -6.66 -13.70
CA LYS A 59 -49.06 -6.67 -15.10
C LYS A 59 -49.93 -5.78 -16.00
N SER A 60 -51.22 -5.69 -15.71
CA SER A 60 -52.20 -4.95 -16.52
C SER A 60 -52.26 -3.45 -16.23
N TYR A 61 -51.67 -3.00 -15.12
CA TYR A 61 -51.69 -1.60 -14.71
C TYR A 61 -50.94 -0.70 -15.69
N ARG A 62 -51.57 0.40 -16.12
CA ARG A 62 -50.97 1.33 -17.08
C ARG A 62 -50.25 2.51 -16.43
N GLY A 63 -50.54 2.83 -15.18
CA GLY A 63 -49.92 3.96 -14.50
C GLY A 63 -48.57 3.62 -13.87
N GLU A 64 -48.15 4.49 -12.98
CA GLU A 64 -46.92 4.40 -12.20
C GLU A 64 -47.27 4.58 -10.73
N ILE A 65 -46.60 3.86 -9.83
CA ILE A 65 -46.70 4.07 -8.38
C ILE A 65 -45.44 4.79 -7.89
N ALA A 66 -45.61 5.64 -6.89
CA ALA A 66 -44.51 6.41 -6.34
C ALA A 66 -43.54 5.54 -5.54
N LEU A 67 -44.04 4.60 -4.73
CA LEU A 67 -43.23 3.79 -3.81
C LEU A 67 -43.59 2.30 -3.86
N PHE A 68 -42.58 1.43 -3.86
CA PHE A 68 -42.78 -0.03 -3.71
C PHE A 68 -43.45 -0.39 -2.38
N THR A 69 -43.07 0.31 -1.31
CA THR A 69 -43.54 0.05 0.06
C THR A 69 -45.04 0.28 0.25
N ASP A 70 -45.70 0.97 -0.69
CA ASP A 70 -47.15 1.09 -0.73
C ASP A 70 -47.84 -0.23 -1.13
N VAL A 71 -47.13 -1.16 -1.79
CA VAL A 71 -47.63 -2.48 -2.19
C VAL A 71 -47.16 -3.54 -1.19
N LYS A 72 -48.09 -4.06 -0.38
CA LYS A 72 -47.83 -4.96 0.75
C LYS A 72 -47.24 -6.31 0.35
N ASP A 73 -47.65 -6.84 -0.80
CA ASP A 73 -47.15 -8.12 -1.31
C ASP A 73 -45.92 -7.92 -2.20
N SER A 74 -44.74 -8.24 -1.68
CA SER A 74 -43.48 -8.10 -2.40
C SER A 74 -43.34 -9.04 -3.60
N SER A 75 -44.16 -10.10 -3.70
CA SER A 75 -44.10 -11.06 -4.81
C SER A 75 -44.47 -10.45 -6.16
N VAL A 76 -45.16 -9.31 -6.18
CA VAL A 76 -45.48 -8.58 -7.42
C VAL A 76 -44.49 -7.46 -7.76
N TRP A 77 -43.55 -7.13 -6.87
CA TRP A 77 -42.61 -6.03 -7.09
C TRP A 77 -41.75 -6.23 -8.34
N ARG A 78 -41.32 -7.47 -8.62
CA ARG A 78 -40.60 -7.79 -9.86
C ARG A 78 -41.42 -7.46 -11.11
N ILE A 79 -42.71 -7.78 -11.10
CA ILE A 79 -43.61 -7.49 -12.23
C ILE A 79 -43.74 -5.97 -12.41
N LEU A 80 -43.93 -5.23 -11.32
CA LEU A 80 -44.03 -3.77 -11.37
C LEU A 80 -42.75 -3.13 -11.92
N LEU A 81 -41.59 -3.63 -11.49
CA LEU A 81 -40.29 -3.12 -11.93
C LEU A 81 -40.03 -3.45 -13.41
N GLN A 82 -40.26 -4.70 -13.84
CA GLN A 82 -40.12 -5.15 -15.23
C GLN A 82 -40.97 -4.34 -16.22
N ASN A 83 -42.14 -3.88 -15.79
CA ASN A 83 -43.08 -3.15 -16.63
C ASN A 83 -42.98 -1.62 -16.46
N ALA A 84 -41.91 -1.13 -15.81
CA ALA A 84 -41.68 0.29 -15.52
C ALA A 84 -42.90 0.98 -14.87
N LYS A 85 -43.49 0.30 -13.87
CA LYS A 85 -44.69 0.76 -13.15
C LYS A 85 -44.38 1.45 -11.84
N VAL A 86 -43.11 1.73 -11.56
CA VAL A 86 -42.66 2.38 -10.32
C VAL A 86 -41.70 3.50 -10.67
N SER A 87 -41.81 4.62 -9.96
CA SER A 87 -40.92 5.78 -10.14
C SER A 87 -39.46 5.43 -9.89
N SER A 88 -38.58 5.89 -10.78
CA SER A 88 -37.13 5.82 -10.65
C SER A 88 -36.64 6.73 -9.53
N THR A 89 -36.61 6.20 -8.30
CA THR A 89 -36.14 6.90 -7.11
C THR A 89 -35.16 6.04 -6.32
N ILE A 90 -34.28 6.69 -5.54
CA ILE A 90 -33.33 6.01 -4.66
C ILE A 90 -34.06 5.13 -3.63
N SER A 91 -35.16 5.66 -3.07
CA SER A 91 -35.98 4.91 -2.11
C SER A 91 -36.49 3.60 -2.70
N ASN A 92 -36.96 3.61 -3.94
CA ASN A 92 -37.42 2.38 -4.60
C ASN A 92 -36.29 1.41 -4.94
N ALA A 93 -35.13 1.92 -5.36
CA ALA A 93 -33.95 1.09 -5.60
C ALA A 93 -33.52 0.35 -4.32
N LEU A 94 -33.48 1.05 -3.18
CA LEU A 94 -33.08 0.48 -1.89
C LEU A 94 -34.15 -0.48 -1.34
N SER A 95 -35.43 -0.10 -1.33
CA SER A 95 -36.50 -0.97 -0.84
C SER A 95 -36.57 -2.28 -1.62
N TYR A 96 -36.46 -2.24 -2.95
CA TYR A 96 -36.44 -3.46 -3.76
C TYR A 96 -35.21 -4.32 -3.43
N LEU A 97 -34.03 -3.71 -3.30
CA LEU A 97 -32.80 -4.41 -2.96
C LEU A 97 -32.91 -5.11 -1.59
N GLU A 98 -33.51 -4.46 -0.59
CA GLU A 98 -33.70 -5.02 0.76
C GLU A 98 -34.63 -6.23 0.78
N VAL A 99 -35.74 -6.18 0.04
CA VAL A 99 -36.80 -7.19 0.14
C VAL A 99 -36.62 -8.33 -0.87
N VAL A 100 -36.15 -8.01 -2.08
CA VAL A 100 -36.07 -8.97 -3.20
C VAL A 100 -34.62 -9.28 -3.60
N GLY A 101 -33.71 -8.30 -3.48
CA GLY A 101 -32.30 -8.46 -3.84
C GLY A 101 -31.95 -8.00 -5.27
N PRO A 102 -30.67 -8.08 -5.66
CA PRO A 102 -30.15 -7.53 -6.92
C PRO A 102 -30.44 -8.44 -8.12
N THR A 103 -31.70 -8.44 -8.56
CA THR A 103 -32.12 -9.16 -9.77
C THR A 103 -31.69 -8.44 -11.05
N GLY A 104 -31.70 -9.11 -12.20
CA GLY A 104 -31.43 -8.48 -13.49
C GLY A 104 -32.39 -7.31 -13.80
N ASP A 105 -33.65 -7.42 -13.36
CA ASP A 105 -34.62 -6.34 -13.51
C ASP A 105 -34.19 -5.13 -12.67
N TRP A 106 -33.78 -5.35 -11.42
CA TRP A 106 -33.27 -4.29 -10.55
C TRP A 106 -32.04 -3.59 -11.12
N VAL A 107 -31.10 -4.36 -11.69
CA VAL A 107 -29.93 -3.81 -12.41
C VAL A 107 -30.38 -2.90 -13.54
N ALA A 108 -31.31 -3.35 -14.39
CA ALA A 108 -31.83 -2.54 -15.50
C ALA A 108 -32.51 -1.26 -15.00
N PHE A 109 -33.26 -1.33 -13.90
CA PHE A 109 -33.89 -0.17 -13.28
C PHE A 109 -32.89 0.84 -12.73
N VAL A 110 -31.81 0.39 -12.06
CA VAL A 110 -30.77 1.28 -11.53
C VAL A 110 -29.93 1.91 -12.64
N ASN A 111 -29.51 1.13 -13.65
CA ASN A 111 -28.73 1.65 -14.77
C ASN A 111 -29.56 2.62 -15.63
N GLY A 112 -30.88 2.40 -15.75
CA GLY A 112 -31.80 3.32 -16.42
C GLY A 112 -32.10 4.61 -15.63
N PHE A 113 -31.62 4.74 -14.39
CA PHE A 113 -31.89 5.91 -13.55
C PHE A 113 -30.84 7.01 -13.78
N GLU A 114 -31.22 8.02 -14.58
CA GLU A 114 -30.43 9.23 -14.80
C GLU A 114 -30.15 9.97 -13.49
N GLY A 115 -28.90 10.41 -13.29
CA GLY A 115 -28.51 11.18 -12.11
C GLY A 115 -28.49 10.39 -10.80
N PHE A 116 -28.57 9.05 -10.83
CA PHE A 116 -28.45 8.23 -9.63
C PHE A 116 -27.13 8.51 -8.88
N SER A 117 -27.25 8.96 -7.64
CA SER A 117 -26.16 9.24 -6.73
C SER A 117 -26.62 8.94 -5.31
N LEU A 118 -26.05 7.93 -4.69
CA LEU A 118 -26.36 7.52 -3.32
C LEU A 118 -25.52 8.29 -2.30
N LYS A 119 -26.14 8.70 -1.19
CA LYS A 119 -25.45 9.18 0.01
C LYS A 119 -25.79 8.29 1.19
N LYS A 120 -24.88 8.21 2.17
CA LYS A 120 -25.13 7.47 3.43
C LYS A 120 -26.41 7.95 4.15
N SER A 121 -26.74 9.25 4.04
CA SER A 121 -27.98 9.82 4.59
C SER A 121 -29.27 9.26 3.99
N ASP A 122 -29.19 8.69 2.78
CA ASP A 122 -30.34 8.14 2.06
C ASP A 122 -30.64 6.69 2.47
N CYS A 123 -29.77 6.08 3.28
CA CYS A 123 -29.79 4.67 3.60
C CYS A 123 -30.17 4.42 5.07
N SER A 124 -31.00 3.40 5.30
CA SER A 124 -31.17 2.85 6.65
C SER A 124 -30.04 1.87 6.97
N GLU A 125 -29.85 1.50 8.24
CA GLU A 125 -28.87 0.48 8.61
C GLU A 125 -29.19 -0.88 7.96
N ALA A 126 -30.48 -1.18 7.73
CA ALA A 126 -30.89 -2.36 6.99
C ALA A 126 -30.40 -2.30 5.54
N SER A 127 -30.58 -1.16 4.86
CA SER A 127 -30.09 -0.94 3.49
C SER A 127 -28.57 -1.13 3.41
N LEU A 128 -27.83 -0.52 4.33
CA LEU A 128 -26.37 -0.61 4.39
C LEU A 128 -25.90 -2.04 4.61
N SER A 129 -26.57 -2.79 5.51
CA SER A 129 -26.29 -4.20 5.75
C SER A 129 -26.49 -5.05 4.48
N VAL A 130 -27.58 -4.81 3.73
CA VAL A 130 -27.81 -5.50 2.46
C VAL A 130 -26.75 -5.13 1.43
N VAL A 131 -26.38 -3.86 1.28
CA VAL A 131 -25.32 -3.43 0.35
C VAL A 131 -23.99 -4.11 0.70
N ARG A 132 -23.59 -4.13 1.98
CA ARG A 132 -22.38 -4.84 2.45
C ARG A 132 -22.40 -6.32 2.07
N ALA A 133 -23.54 -6.99 2.21
CA ALA A 133 -23.69 -8.40 1.90
C ALA A 133 -23.76 -8.72 0.39
N GLN A 134 -24.20 -7.77 -0.42
CA GLN A 134 -24.58 -8.00 -1.83
C GLN A 134 -23.71 -7.27 -2.85
N ILE A 135 -22.76 -6.41 -2.45
CA ILE A 135 -21.91 -5.62 -3.36
C ILE A 135 -21.21 -6.49 -4.44
N ASN A 136 -20.91 -7.73 -4.12
CA ASN A 136 -20.30 -8.71 -5.01
C ASN A 136 -21.21 -9.07 -6.20
N ASN A 137 -22.52 -8.91 -6.05
CA ASN A 137 -23.52 -9.20 -7.08
C ASN A 137 -23.79 -8.00 -7.99
N PHE A 138 -23.12 -6.87 -7.79
CA PHE A 138 -23.37 -5.62 -8.52
C PHE A 138 -22.48 -5.45 -9.76
N ASN A 139 -21.87 -6.54 -10.26
CA ASN A 139 -20.98 -6.49 -11.42
C ASN A 139 -21.64 -5.88 -12.67
N SER A 140 -22.94 -6.14 -12.85
CA SER A 140 -23.71 -5.69 -14.01
C SER A 140 -24.22 -4.24 -13.91
N LEU A 141 -23.98 -3.56 -12.78
CA LEU A 141 -24.27 -2.12 -12.69
C LEU A 141 -23.27 -1.32 -13.54
N ASP A 142 -23.68 -0.15 -14.01
CA ASP A 142 -22.75 0.79 -14.63
C ASP A 142 -21.71 1.29 -13.59
N ASP A 143 -20.54 1.73 -14.05
CA ASP A 143 -19.40 2.09 -13.17
C ASP A 143 -19.71 3.19 -12.17
N ASP A 144 -20.41 4.23 -12.58
CA ASP A 144 -20.84 5.34 -11.72
C ASP A 144 -21.86 4.88 -10.67
N LYS A 145 -22.77 3.98 -11.04
CA LYS A 145 -23.77 3.38 -10.14
C LYS A 145 -23.10 2.49 -9.11
N PHE A 146 -22.23 1.59 -9.56
CA PHE A 146 -21.43 0.74 -8.68
C PHE A 146 -20.58 1.57 -7.71
N LYS A 147 -19.90 2.61 -8.21
CA LYS A 147 -19.12 3.54 -7.40
C LYS A 147 -19.96 4.25 -6.34
N SER A 148 -21.21 4.61 -6.67
CA SER A 148 -22.14 5.20 -5.72
C SER A 148 -22.50 4.23 -4.58
N PHE A 149 -22.68 2.93 -4.86
CA PHE A 149 -22.86 1.91 -3.81
C PHE A 149 -21.59 1.67 -2.99
N LEU A 150 -20.41 1.66 -3.61
CA LEU A 150 -19.14 1.56 -2.89
C LEU A 150 -18.95 2.72 -1.91
N GLY A 151 -19.40 3.94 -2.26
CA GLY A 151 -19.36 5.11 -1.38
C GLY A 151 -20.20 4.99 -0.10
N LEU A 152 -21.09 3.99 -0.02
CA LEU A 152 -21.84 3.68 1.20
C LEU A 152 -21.05 2.81 2.17
N LEU A 153 -20.01 2.13 1.69
CA LEU A 153 -19.17 1.26 2.50
C LEU A 153 -18.12 2.08 3.24
N ASP A 154 -17.67 1.54 4.36
CA ASP A 154 -16.55 2.11 5.10
C ASP A 154 -15.24 1.70 4.42
N THR A 155 -14.20 2.52 4.53
CA THR A 155 -12.87 2.13 4.07
C THR A 155 -12.41 0.89 4.84
N TYR A 156 -11.72 -0.02 4.15
CA TYR A 156 -11.22 -1.27 4.73
C TYR A 156 -12.33 -2.11 5.39
N SER A 157 -13.48 -2.24 4.71
CA SER A 157 -14.64 -2.99 5.23
C SER A 157 -14.85 -4.36 4.57
N ILE A 158 -14.19 -4.63 3.44
CA ILE A 158 -14.33 -5.90 2.71
C ILE A 158 -13.06 -6.74 2.86
N SER A 159 -13.17 -7.93 3.45
CA SER A 159 -12.03 -8.84 3.66
C SER A 159 -11.65 -9.62 2.40
N ASN A 160 -12.62 -9.95 1.55
CA ASN A 160 -12.42 -10.79 0.37
C ASN A 160 -12.93 -10.10 -0.89
N ILE A 161 -12.01 -9.87 -1.83
CA ILE A 161 -12.35 -9.34 -3.15
C ILE A 161 -13.03 -10.45 -3.96
N PRO A 162 -14.22 -10.20 -4.51
CA PRO A 162 -14.97 -11.20 -5.24
C PRO A 162 -14.31 -11.51 -6.59
N SER A 163 -14.26 -12.79 -6.93
CA SER A 163 -13.69 -13.25 -8.21
C SER A 163 -14.60 -12.98 -9.41
N ASN A 164 -15.89 -12.69 -9.19
CA ASN A 164 -16.89 -12.48 -10.23
C ASN A 164 -17.02 -11.02 -10.69
N LEU A 165 -16.27 -10.09 -10.08
CA LEU A 165 -16.22 -8.69 -10.51
C LEU A 165 -15.26 -8.53 -11.70
N SER A 166 -15.59 -7.60 -12.60
CA SER A 166 -14.67 -7.19 -13.68
C SER A 166 -13.44 -6.49 -13.12
N ASP A 167 -12.38 -6.39 -13.93
CA ASP A 167 -11.15 -5.72 -13.54
C ASP A 167 -11.38 -4.24 -13.22
N GLU A 168 -12.24 -3.57 -13.98
CA GLU A 168 -12.65 -2.18 -13.74
C GLU A 168 -13.36 -2.00 -12.39
N LYS A 169 -14.26 -2.92 -12.03
CA LYS A 169 -14.97 -2.88 -10.74
C LYS A 169 -14.01 -3.10 -9.58
N ILE A 170 -13.10 -4.06 -9.71
CA ILE A 170 -12.06 -4.30 -8.72
C ILE A 170 -11.17 -3.05 -8.58
N ARG A 171 -10.86 -2.38 -9.69
CA ARG A 171 -10.10 -1.13 -9.68
C ARG A 171 -10.83 -0.04 -8.92
N LEU A 172 -12.14 0.14 -9.15
CA LEU A 172 -12.95 1.11 -8.42
C LEU A 172 -12.99 0.82 -6.92
N MET A 173 -13.10 -0.46 -6.52
CA MET A 173 -13.02 -0.84 -5.10
C MET A 173 -11.68 -0.41 -4.51
N PHE A 174 -10.60 -0.60 -5.27
CA PHE A 174 -9.29 -0.21 -4.80
C PHE A 174 -9.05 1.32 -4.85
N ASP A 175 -9.56 2.05 -5.84
CA ASP A 175 -9.45 3.51 -5.87
C ASP A 175 -10.17 4.14 -4.66
N MET A 176 -11.20 3.46 -4.13
CA MET A 176 -12.00 3.90 -2.99
C MET A 176 -11.56 3.35 -1.63
N ARG A 177 -10.45 2.61 -1.53
CA ARG A 177 -9.94 2.07 -0.24
C ARG A 177 -10.92 1.16 0.49
N ILE A 178 -11.69 0.36 -0.25
CA ILE A 178 -12.73 -0.50 0.33
C ILE A 178 -12.19 -1.85 0.86
N PRO A 179 -11.36 -2.60 0.13
CA PRO A 179 -10.84 -3.87 0.64
C PRO A 179 -9.83 -3.67 1.77
N VAL A 180 -9.89 -4.51 2.79
CA VAL A 180 -8.83 -4.63 3.80
C VAL A 180 -7.56 -5.16 3.14
N LEU A 181 -6.39 -4.71 3.59
CA LEU A 181 -5.13 -5.30 3.17
C LEU A 181 -4.98 -6.69 3.79
N SER A 182 -5.00 -7.71 2.95
CA SER A 182 -4.94 -9.13 3.32
C SER A 182 -4.13 -9.88 2.29
N ARG A 183 -3.75 -11.13 2.58
CA ARG A 183 -3.06 -11.98 1.61
C ARG A 183 -3.83 -12.07 0.28
N HIS A 184 -5.16 -12.19 0.36
CA HIS A 184 -6.00 -12.31 -0.83
C HIS A 184 -6.04 -10.99 -1.60
N SER A 185 -6.30 -9.86 -0.94
CA SER A 185 -6.36 -8.57 -1.64
C SER A 185 -5.01 -8.15 -2.21
N LEU A 186 -3.91 -8.42 -1.51
CA LEU A 186 -2.56 -8.17 -2.00
C LEU A 186 -2.20 -9.04 -3.21
N SER A 187 -2.57 -10.34 -3.20
CA SER A 187 -2.41 -11.20 -4.39
C SER A 187 -3.19 -10.66 -5.59
N VAL A 188 -4.45 -10.27 -5.38
CA VAL A 188 -5.27 -9.67 -6.45
C VAL A 188 -4.65 -8.37 -6.95
N MET A 189 -4.04 -7.57 -6.06
CA MET A 189 -3.32 -6.37 -6.46
C MET A 189 -2.13 -6.70 -7.36
N HIS A 190 -1.29 -7.67 -6.98
CA HIS A 190 -0.11 -8.06 -7.77
C HIS A 190 -0.49 -8.65 -9.13
N ASP A 191 -1.55 -9.46 -9.18
CA ASP A 191 -1.99 -10.11 -10.41
C ASP A 191 -2.58 -9.12 -11.42
N LYS A 192 -3.28 -8.08 -10.93
CA LYS A 192 -4.06 -7.17 -11.79
C LYS A 192 -3.44 -5.79 -11.99
N TYR A 193 -2.53 -5.35 -11.11
CA TYR A 193 -1.94 -4.01 -11.16
C TYR A 193 -0.43 -4.07 -11.12
N ALA A 194 0.21 -3.60 -12.19
CA ALA A 194 1.66 -3.46 -12.20
C ALA A 194 2.10 -2.23 -11.37
N GLY A 195 3.09 -2.44 -10.50
CA GLY A 195 4.15 -1.47 -10.19
C GLY A 195 3.74 -0.14 -9.53
N GLY A 196 2.90 -0.15 -8.49
CA GLY A 196 2.77 1.03 -7.60
C GLY A 196 1.40 1.27 -6.98
N PHE A 197 0.37 0.58 -7.46
CA PHE A 197 -1.00 0.73 -6.97
C PHE A 197 -1.16 0.31 -5.48
N CYS A 198 -0.27 -0.56 -4.99
CA CYS A 198 -0.28 -1.03 -3.62
C CYS A 198 0.23 0.02 -2.60
N LEU A 199 1.03 1.02 -3.00
CA LEU A 199 1.75 1.86 -2.04
C LEU A 199 0.82 2.68 -1.12
N PRO A 200 -0.22 3.38 -1.62
CA PRO A 200 -1.13 4.12 -0.74
C PRO A 200 -1.93 3.23 0.21
N TYR A 201 -2.07 1.95 -0.11
CA TYR A 201 -2.70 0.94 0.75
C TYR A 201 -1.77 0.48 1.85
N ILE A 202 -0.53 0.17 1.48
CA ILE A 202 0.51 -0.28 2.40
C ILE A 202 0.82 0.84 3.42
N GLU A 203 0.86 2.09 2.97
CA GLU A 203 1.06 3.25 3.85
C GLU A 203 -0.10 3.41 4.86
N GLY A 204 -1.32 3.08 4.46
CA GLY A 204 -2.50 3.16 5.32
C GLY A 204 -2.56 2.09 6.41
N ASP A 205 -1.93 0.92 6.21
CA ASP A 205 -1.91 -0.20 7.15
C ASP A 205 -0.67 -1.10 6.96
N ILE A 206 0.49 -0.60 7.41
CA ILE A 206 1.76 -1.30 7.28
C ILE A 206 1.77 -2.62 8.07
N ASP A 207 1.05 -2.70 9.18
CA ASP A 207 1.00 -3.91 10.01
C ASP A 207 0.29 -5.05 9.27
N ALA A 208 -0.82 -4.75 8.61
CA ALA A 208 -1.52 -5.71 7.76
C ALA A 208 -0.65 -6.15 6.58
N TYR A 209 0.08 -5.21 5.95
CA TYR A 209 1.03 -5.54 4.88
C TYR A 209 2.10 -6.51 5.38
N MET A 210 2.79 -6.17 6.48
CA MET A 210 3.86 -7.00 7.06
C MET A 210 3.37 -8.40 7.44
N SER A 211 2.10 -8.53 7.87
CA SER A 211 1.49 -9.82 8.21
C SER A 211 1.30 -10.77 7.02
N CYS A 212 1.20 -10.24 5.79
CA CYS A 212 0.80 -11.01 4.62
C CYS A 212 1.80 -11.00 3.44
N VAL A 213 2.69 -10.01 3.37
CA VAL A 213 3.62 -9.80 2.24
C VAL A 213 4.47 -11.04 1.95
N ALA A 214 4.94 -11.74 2.99
CA ALA A 214 5.77 -12.94 2.87
C ALA A 214 5.11 -14.06 2.03
N TYR A 215 3.78 -14.06 1.90
CA TYR A 215 3.01 -15.06 1.17
C TYR A 215 2.63 -14.67 -0.25
N THR A 216 3.03 -13.47 -0.72
CA THR A 216 2.58 -12.89 -2.01
C THR A 216 3.72 -12.63 -2.99
N SER A 217 4.95 -13.03 -2.63
CA SER A 217 6.15 -12.96 -3.49
C SER A 217 6.34 -11.59 -4.16
N PRO A 218 6.40 -10.48 -3.38
CA PRO A 218 6.53 -9.13 -3.92
C PRO A 218 7.78 -8.98 -4.80
N SER A 219 7.75 -7.97 -5.68
CA SER A 219 8.91 -7.63 -6.50
C SER A 219 9.92 -6.78 -5.72
N ASP A 220 11.17 -6.74 -6.20
CA ASP A 220 12.20 -5.90 -5.56
C ASP A 220 11.87 -4.41 -5.71
N GLU A 221 11.18 -4.02 -6.79
CA GLU A 221 10.71 -2.64 -7.01
C GLU A 221 9.65 -2.25 -5.98
N GLU A 222 8.68 -3.13 -5.71
CA GLU A 222 7.69 -2.92 -4.66
C GLU A 222 8.35 -2.83 -3.29
N LEU A 223 9.21 -3.79 -2.94
CA LEU A 223 9.92 -3.77 -1.65
C LEU A 223 10.77 -2.51 -1.49
N SER A 224 11.43 -2.07 -2.55
CA SER A 224 12.20 -0.82 -2.56
C SER A 224 11.31 0.39 -2.33
N ALA A 225 10.16 0.46 -3.00
CA ALA A 225 9.23 1.55 -2.81
C ALA A 225 8.60 1.56 -1.40
N VAL A 226 8.32 0.39 -0.83
CA VAL A 226 7.81 0.27 0.55
C VAL A 226 8.87 0.69 1.57
N LEU A 227 10.14 0.34 1.37
CA LEU A 227 11.25 0.77 2.23
C LEU A 227 11.44 2.29 2.27
N ALA A 228 10.95 3.02 1.27
CA ALA A 228 10.97 4.49 1.24
C ALA A 228 9.78 5.13 1.99
N LEU A 229 8.79 4.35 2.44
CA LEU A 229 7.62 4.89 3.13
C LEU A 229 7.97 5.26 4.57
N SER A 230 7.53 6.46 4.98
CA SER A 230 7.72 6.96 6.35
C SER A 230 7.07 6.07 7.42
N CYS A 231 6.06 5.26 7.06
CA CYS A 231 5.41 4.32 7.96
C CYS A 231 6.28 3.10 8.30
N VAL A 232 7.37 2.84 7.56
CA VAL A 232 8.34 1.77 7.88
C VAL A 232 9.34 2.30 8.92
N HIS A 233 8.87 2.41 10.16
CA HIS A 233 9.56 3.13 11.23
C HIS A 233 10.35 2.22 12.19
N THR A 234 10.22 0.90 12.08
CA THR A 234 10.94 -0.04 12.96
C THR A 234 12.06 -0.77 12.24
N LYS A 235 13.15 -1.06 12.96
CA LYS A 235 14.25 -1.85 12.44
C LYS A 235 13.81 -3.26 12.03
N ASP A 236 12.83 -3.84 12.71
CA ASP A 236 12.30 -5.18 12.42
C ASP A 236 11.53 -5.22 11.09
N TYR A 237 10.75 -4.19 10.79
CA TYR A 237 10.06 -4.09 9.50
C TYR A 237 11.05 -3.93 8.37
N ARG A 238 12.00 -3.00 8.51
CA ARG A 238 13.09 -2.82 7.53
C ARG A 238 13.85 -4.12 7.31
N ALA A 239 14.28 -4.79 8.38
CA ALA A 239 15.02 -6.05 8.28
C ALA A 239 14.21 -7.14 7.57
N SER A 240 12.91 -7.25 7.87
CA SER A 240 12.02 -8.23 7.25
C SER A 240 11.89 -7.99 5.74
N LEU A 241 11.64 -6.74 5.33
CA LEU A 241 11.53 -6.35 3.92
C LEU A 241 12.87 -6.54 3.18
N VAL A 242 13.98 -6.12 3.77
CA VAL A 242 15.33 -6.27 3.20
C VAL A 242 15.70 -7.75 3.02
N ASN A 243 15.27 -8.63 3.92
CA ASN A 243 15.50 -10.08 3.77
C ASN A 243 14.73 -10.69 2.60
N MET A 244 13.61 -10.09 2.20
CA MET A 244 12.79 -10.54 1.07
C MET A 244 13.33 -10.11 -0.29
N LEU A 245 14.21 -9.11 -0.34
CA LEU A 245 14.86 -8.67 -1.58
C LEU A 245 15.60 -9.85 -2.25
N ARG A 246 15.39 -10.02 -3.54
CA ARG A 246 16.05 -11.05 -4.35
C ARG A 246 17.40 -10.57 -4.84
N SER A 247 17.48 -9.31 -5.25
CA SER A 247 18.67 -8.66 -5.78
C SER A 247 19.26 -7.64 -4.82
N ARG A 248 20.39 -7.05 -5.22
CA ARG A 248 20.97 -5.88 -4.57
C ARG A 248 20.39 -4.63 -5.21
N ILE A 249 20.00 -3.65 -4.41
CA ILE A 249 19.32 -2.44 -4.88
C ILE A 249 20.23 -1.21 -4.78
N ALA A 250 19.92 -0.17 -5.54
CA ALA A 250 20.54 1.15 -5.33
C ALA A 250 20.02 1.77 -4.02
N LEU A 251 20.81 2.66 -3.44
CA LEU A 251 20.35 3.45 -2.30
C LEU A 251 19.45 4.57 -2.83
N ASN A 252 18.18 4.57 -2.43
CA ASN A 252 17.24 5.63 -2.77
C ASN A 252 17.52 6.88 -1.92
N ALA A 253 17.36 8.07 -2.52
CA ALA A 253 17.44 9.34 -1.81
C ALA A 253 16.42 9.44 -0.66
N ASP A 254 15.25 8.81 -0.82
CA ASP A 254 14.17 8.80 0.17
C ASP A 254 14.41 7.82 1.34
N TYR A 255 15.45 6.97 1.27
CA TYR A 255 15.78 6.09 2.38
C TYR A 255 16.46 6.87 3.51
N ASP A 256 15.97 6.66 4.73
CA ASP A 256 16.63 7.13 5.94
C ASP A 256 17.91 6.32 6.25
N ASP A 257 18.71 6.83 7.19
CA ASP A 257 20.00 6.23 7.55
C ASP A 257 19.85 4.86 8.22
N GLU A 258 18.73 4.60 8.90
CA GLU A 258 18.43 3.28 9.45
C GLU A 258 18.19 2.25 8.35
N THR A 259 17.47 2.64 7.29
CA THR A 259 17.24 1.80 6.11
C THR A 259 18.53 1.56 5.35
N ALA A 260 19.34 2.60 5.14
CA ALA A 260 20.67 2.48 4.56
C ALA A 260 21.55 1.52 5.36
N GLN A 261 21.55 1.63 6.69
CA GLN A 261 22.28 0.74 7.58
C GLN A 261 21.82 -0.71 7.44
N VAL A 262 20.51 -0.97 7.50
CA VAL A 262 20.00 -2.35 7.40
C VAL A 262 20.30 -2.97 6.04
N LEU A 263 20.20 -2.19 4.95
CA LEU A 263 20.58 -2.65 3.61
C LEU A 263 22.07 -2.99 3.51
N LEU A 264 22.94 -2.18 4.13
CA LEU A 264 24.37 -2.42 4.18
C LEU A 264 24.71 -3.67 4.98
N ASP A 265 24.21 -3.77 6.21
CA ASP A 265 24.44 -4.90 7.14
C ASP A 265 24.02 -6.25 6.53
N ARG A 266 22.98 -6.24 5.70
CA ARG A 266 22.45 -7.44 5.02
C ARG A 266 23.07 -7.68 3.64
N GLY A 267 24.02 -6.85 3.19
CA GLY A 267 24.67 -7.00 1.90
C GLY A 267 23.72 -6.84 0.70
N ARG A 268 22.66 -6.06 0.87
CA ARG A 268 21.59 -5.81 -0.12
C ARG A 268 21.78 -4.51 -0.89
N LEU A 269 22.82 -3.74 -0.62
CA LEU A 269 23.22 -2.61 -1.46
C LEU A 269 24.03 -3.08 -2.68
N SER A 270 23.71 -2.50 -3.83
CA SER A 270 24.53 -2.56 -5.04
C SER A 270 25.81 -1.74 -4.88
N SER A 271 26.78 -1.88 -5.78
CA SER A 271 28.04 -1.14 -5.69
C SER A 271 27.84 0.39 -5.71
N SER A 272 26.91 0.89 -6.52
CA SER A 272 26.53 2.31 -6.51
C SER A 272 25.80 2.71 -5.22
N GLY A 273 24.96 1.81 -4.68
CA GLY A 273 24.30 2.03 -3.39
C GLY A 273 25.27 2.11 -2.21
N VAL A 274 26.32 1.29 -2.22
CA VAL A 274 27.41 1.35 -1.24
C VAL A 274 28.16 2.68 -1.34
N ALA A 275 28.52 3.10 -2.56
CA ALA A 275 29.17 4.40 -2.77
C ALA A 275 28.29 5.56 -2.26
N ALA A 276 26.99 5.56 -2.58
CA ALA A 276 26.05 6.56 -2.11
C ALA A 276 25.88 6.55 -0.57
N ALA A 277 25.96 5.37 0.07
CA ALA A 277 25.93 5.30 1.53
C ALA A 277 27.17 5.95 2.15
N PHE A 278 28.35 5.79 1.52
CA PHE A 278 29.58 6.45 1.96
C PHE A 278 29.54 7.98 1.83
N GLU A 279 28.80 8.52 0.87
CA GLU A 279 28.60 9.97 0.74
C GLU A 279 27.85 10.58 1.94
N ARG A 280 27.07 9.78 2.68
CA ARG A 280 26.35 10.19 3.90
C ARG A 280 27.20 10.10 5.18
N PHE A 281 28.47 9.75 5.08
CA PHE A 281 29.33 9.59 6.26
C PHE A 281 29.45 10.88 7.07
N GLY A 282 29.16 10.79 8.37
CA GLY A 282 29.11 11.91 9.32
C GLY A 282 27.71 12.47 9.56
N GLU A 283 26.69 11.99 8.85
CA GLU A 283 25.29 12.39 9.06
C GLU A 283 24.63 11.61 10.21
N SER A 284 25.01 10.34 10.40
CA SER A 284 24.45 9.47 11.44
C SER A 284 25.49 8.53 12.05
N VAL A 285 25.59 8.57 13.38
CA VAL A 285 26.51 7.74 14.16
C VAL A 285 26.28 6.24 13.93
N SER A 286 25.04 5.81 13.75
CA SER A 286 24.72 4.39 13.56
C SER A 286 25.12 3.90 12.18
N LEU A 287 24.90 4.72 11.14
CA LEU A 287 25.31 4.43 9.78
C LEU A 287 26.83 4.49 9.65
N ASP A 288 27.50 5.48 10.26
CA ASP A 288 28.95 5.62 10.27
C ASP A 288 29.63 4.37 10.81
N LYS A 289 29.13 3.84 11.94
CA LYS A 289 29.66 2.61 12.54
C LYS A 289 29.52 1.42 11.58
N ALA A 290 28.40 1.32 10.88
CA ALA A 290 28.17 0.24 9.90
C ALA A 290 29.08 0.40 8.67
N LEU A 291 29.26 1.62 8.16
CA LEU A 291 30.16 1.93 7.05
C LEU A 291 31.62 1.63 7.39
N VAL A 292 32.09 2.03 8.57
CA VAL A 292 33.44 1.71 9.05
C VAL A 292 33.62 0.21 9.20
N GLY A 293 32.65 -0.49 9.79
CA GLY A 293 32.67 -1.95 9.91
C GLY A 293 32.73 -2.65 8.55
N TYR A 294 31.92 -2.19 7.59
CA TYR A 294 31.94 -2.70 6.22
C TYR A 294 33.29 -2.45 5.55
N ALA A 295 33.81 -1.22 5.59
CA ALA A 295 35.13 -0.88 5.04
C ALA A 295 36.27 -1.68 5.72
N ALA A 296 36.19 -1.89 7.02
CA ALA A 296 37.13 -2.71 7.78
C ALA A 296 37.04 -4.21 7.43
N SER A 297 35.97 -4.68 6.79
CA SER A 297 35.87 -6.04 6.26
C SER A 297 36.46 -6.20 4.85
N LEU A 298 36.62 -5.12 4.09
CA LEU A 298 37.11 -5.17 2.71
C LEU A 298 38.60 -5.44 2.60
N SER A 299 39.04 -5.90 1.43
CA SER A 299 40.47 -5.88 1.07
C SER A 299 40.94 -4.44 0.84
N VAL A 300 42.26 -4.22 0.89
CA VAL A 300 42.82 -2.89 0.58
C VAL A 300 42.52 -2.45 -0.85
N ASN A 301 42.51 -3.39 -1.81
CA ASN A 301 42.11 -3.07 -3.19
C ASN A 301 40.62 -2.69 -3.27
N GLY A 302 39.75 -3.35 -2.49
CA GLY A 302 38.33 -2.99 -2.43
C GLY A 302 38.09 -1.60 -1.84
N LEU A 303 38.90 -1.19 -0.86
CA LEU A 303 38.88 0.18 -0.35
C LEU A 303 39.31 1.21 -1.40
N ILE A 304 40.33 0.88 -2.21
CA ILE A 304 40.79 1.73 -3.32
C ILE A 304 39.70 1.87 -4.38
N GLU A 305 39.06 0.75 -4.76
CA GLU A 305 37.99 0.73 -5.76
C GLU A 305 36.77 1.56 -5.35
N LEU A 306 36.45 1.59 -4.05
CA LEU A 306 35.35 2.40 -3.51
C LEU A 306 35.67 3.88 -3.37
N ASN A 307 36.96 4.26 -3.47
CA ASN A 307 37.42 5.63 -3.31
C ASN A 307 36.85 6.31 -2.04
N VAL A 308 36.91 5.60 -0.91
CA VAL A 308 36.33 6.05 0.37
C VAL A 308 37.00 7.32 0.89
N ASP A 309 36.22 8.19 1.54
CA ASP A 309 36.72 9.41 2.19
C ASP A 309 37.82 9.08 3.20
N ARG A 310 38.85 9.95 3.26
CA ARG A 310 40.03 9.76 4.12
C ARG A 310 39.67 9.67 5.60
N ARG A 311 38.62 10.35 6.05
CA ARG A 311 38.09 10.24 7.43
C ARG A 311 37.72 8.79 7.75
N ILE A 312 37.12 8.09 6.79
CA ILE A 312 36.74 6.68 6.92
C ILE A 312 37.99 5.80 6.92
N VAL A 313 39.00 6.11 6.09
CA VAL A 313 40.27 5.39 6.10
C VAL A 313 40.95 5.45 7.48
N VAL A 314 40.94 6.61 8.13
CA VAL A 314 41.47 6.77 9.50
C VAL A 314 40.70 5.92 10.51
N GLU A 315 39.37 5.89 10.44
CA GLU A 315 38.55 5.00 11.29
C GLU A 315 38.82 3.52 11.01
N VAL A 316 38.99 3.14 9.74
CA VAL A 316 39.36 1.76 9.36
C VAL A 316 40.72 1.40 9.94
N ILE A 317 41.70 2.29 9.93
CA ILE A 317 43.00 2.06 10.60
C ILE A 317 42.76 1.80 12.09
N ARG A 318 41.95 2.63 12.76
CA ARG A 318 41.67 2.48 14.19
C ARG A 318 41.08 1.11 14.55
N GLU A 319 40.11 0.65 13.76
CA GLU A 319 39.35 -0.59 14.03
C GLU A 319 39.99 -1.87 13.45
N SER A 320 41.01 -1.74 12.60
CA SER A 320 41.62 -2.90 11.90
C SER A 320 42.75 -3.57 12.70
N SER A 321 43.07 -4.82 12.33
CA SER A 321 44.28 -5.49 12.80
C SER A 321 45.55 -4.77 12.34
N PHE A 322 46.63 -4.84 13.13
CA PHE A 322 47.90 -4.15 12.86
C PHE A 322 48.42 -4.35 11.42
N ARG A 323 48.34 -5.58 10.90
CA ARG A 323 48.76 -5.88 9.53
C ARG A 323 47.94 -5.14 8.48
N LYS A 324 46.61 -5.10 8.64
CA LYS A 324 45.74 -4.34 7.73
C LYS A 324 45.98 -2.83 7.86
N ARG A 325 46.27 -2.32 9.06
CA ARG A 325 46.67 -0.91 9.25
C ARG A 325 47.89 -0.54 8.41
N LEU A 326 48.93 -1.37 8.43
CA LEU A 326 50.13 -1.18 7.61
C LEU A 326 49.82 -1.23 6.11
N ASP A 327 49.05 -2.23 5.67
CA ASP A 327 48.70 -2.37 4.25
C ASP A 327 47.87 -1.18 3.76
N VAL A 328 46.93 -0.69 4.57
CA VAL A 328 46.12 0.51 4.27
C VAL A 328 47.02 1.74 4.20
N LEU A 329 47.83 1.99 5.23
CA LEU A 329 48.74 3.14 5.30
C LEU A 329 49.67 3.20 4.07
N GLY A 330 50.21 2.06 3.64
CA GLY A 330 51.19 1.96 2.56
C GLY A 330 50.61 1.97 1.14
N LYS A 331 49.34 1.57 0.94
CA LYS A 331 48.76 1.41 -0.41
C LYS A 331 47.69 2.43 -0.78
N LEU A 332 46.99 3.01 0.20
CA LEU A 332 45.82 3.84 -0.09
C LEU A 332 46.13 5.32 -0.34
N CYS A 333 47.31 5.86 0.01
CA CYS A 333 47.51 7.31 -0.18
C CYS A 333 48.95 7.79 -0.45
N ASP A 334 49.03 8.79 -1.32
CA ASP A 334 49.88 9.96 -1.18
C ASP A 334 49.28 10.86 -0.07
N TRP A 335 49.66 10.62 1.18
CA TRP A 335 49.18 11.38 2.33
C TRP A 335 49.78 12.79 2.36
N ASP A 336 48.98 13.82 2.64
CA ASP A 336 49.57 15.06 3.14
C ASP A 336 50.07 14.85 4.59
N TRP A 337 50.90 15.77 5.08
CA TRP A 337 51.49 15.59 6.40
C TRP A 337 50.46 15.60 7.53
N ARG A 338 49.37 16.37 7.42
CA ARG A 338 48.36 16.47 8.49
C ARG A 338 47.56 15.18 8.59
N GLU A 339 47.11 14.66 7.46
CA GLU A 339 46.34 13.42 7.41
C GLU A 339 47.19 12.21 7.81
N LEU A 340 48.47 12.19 7.40
CA LEU A 340 49.41 11.15 7.83
C LEU A 340 49.55 11.14 9.35
N VAL A 341 49.65 12.31 9.98
CA VAL A 341 49.73 12.43 11.44
C VAL A 341 48.47 11.88 12.10
N GLU A 342 47.29 12.21 11.61
CA GLU A 342 46.02 11.67 12.12
C GLU A 342 45.95 10.14 11.98
N ALA A 343 46.33 9.61 10.82
CA ALA A 343 46.40 8.17 10.58
C ALA A 343 47.41 7.47 11.51
N LEU A 344 48.58 8.06 11.75
CA LEU A 344 49.60 7.53 12.65
C LEU A 344 49.14 7.55 14.11
N HIS A 345 48.42 8.59 14.55
CA HIS A 345 47.79 8.61 15.87
C HIS A 345 46.75 7.48 16.01
N ALA A 346 46.03 7.12 14.94
CA ALA A 346 45.08 6.01 14.95
C ALA A 346 45.73 4.62 15.14
N PHE A 347 47.06 4.49 14.99
CA PHE A 347 47.76 3.26 15.39
C PHE A 347 47.81 3.06 16.91
N GLY A 348 47.72 4.14 17.71
CA GLY A 348 47.76 4.08 19.16
C GLY A 348 49.12 3.70 19.75
N LEU A 349 50.22 4.01 19.06
CA LEU A 349 51.58 3.67 19.49
C LEU A 349 52.28 4.91 20.08
N GLU A 350 52.51 4.94 21.40
CA GLU A 350 53.13 6.09 22.11
C GLU A 350 54.49 6.49 21.52
N GLU A 351 55.24 5.51 21.01
CA GLU A 351 56.55 5.72 20.41
C GLU A 351 56.45 6.53 19.09
N LEU A 352 55.37 6.34 18.32
CA LEU A 352 55.09 7.17 17.14
C LEU A 352 54.81 8.60 17.56
N ASP A 353 54.02 8.82 18.62
CA ASP A 353 53.74 10.17 19.14
C ASP A 353 55.03 10.88 19.57
N SER A 354 55.97 10.15 20.17
CA SER A 354 57.30 10.64 20.53
C SER A 354 58.10 11.08 19.30
N ILE A 355 58.07 10.29 18.22
CA ILE A 355 58.71 10.63 16.93
C ILE A 355 58.05 11.88 16.31
N LEU A 356 56.72 11.92 16.28
CA LEU A 356 55.92 13.06 15.78
C LEU A 356 56.23 14.35 16.55
N ASN A 357 56.47 14.24 17.86
CA ASN A 357 56.88 15.33 18.75
C ASN A 357 58.40 15.61 18.78
N LYS A 358 59.16 15.13 17.78
CA LYS A 358 60.60 15.43 17.58
C LYS A 358 61.53 14.92 18.70
N ARG A 359 61.18 13.83 19.38
CA ARG A 359 62.04 13.23 20.42
C ARG A 359 63.10 12.25 19.90
N HIS A 360 63.19 12.06 18.57
CA HIS A 360 64.27 11.35 17.87
C HIS A 360 64.79 10.06 18.55
N PRO A 361 63.91 9.09 18.87
CA PRO A 361 64.32 7.82 19.45
C PRO A 361 65.19 7.01 18.48
N LYS A 362 65.98 6.08 19.02
CA LYS A 362 66.74 5.13 18.19
C LYS A 362 65.87 3.95 17.77
N VAL A 363 66.10 3.42 16.57
CA VAL A 363 65.31 2.33 15.97
C VAL A 363 65.32 1.05 16.81
N ASP A 364 66.45 0.74 17.46
CA ASP A 364 66.61 -0.41 18.35
C ASP A 364 65.80 -0.30 19.66
N GLN A 365 65.42 0.91 20.05
CA GLN A 365 64.60 1.21 21.23
C GLN A 365 63.10 1.12 20.96
N LEU A 366 62.69 1.05 19.68
CA LEU A 366 61.28 0.99 19.30
C LEU A 366 60.73 -0.44 19.43
N SER A 367 59.45 -0.56 19.75
CA SER A 367 58.72 -1.82 19.67
C SER A 367 58.72 -2.40 18.24
N GLY A 368 58.48 -3.71 18.13
CA GLY A 368 58.45 -4.39 16.83
C GLY A 368 57.37 -3.85 15.88
N GLU A 369 56.25 -3.38 16.41
CA GLU A 369 55.18 -2.74 15.64
C GLU A 369 55.60 -1.35 15.16
N THR A 370 56.10 -0.50 16.05
CA THR A 370 56.58 0.84 15.67
C THR A 370 57.72 0.77 14.65
N ARG A 371 58.63 -0.21 14.75
CA ARG A 371 59.67 -0.41 13.72
C ARG A 371 59.11 -0.73 12.35
N GLN A 372 58.05 -1.52 12.25
CA GLN A 372 57.42 -1.82 10.97
C GLN A 372 56.77 -0.58 10.36
N VAL A 373 56.10 0.25 11.17
CA VAL A 373 55.55 1.53 10.73
C VAL A 373 56.68 2.46 10.26
N VAL A 374 57.76 2.61 11.04
CA VAL A 374 58.91 3.45 10.69
C VAL A 374 59.58 2.99 9.39
N SER A 375 59.76 1.68 9.20
CA SER A 375 60.31 1.11 7.96
C SER A 375 59.44 1.44 6.75
N LEU A 376 58.11 1.34 6.89
CA LEU A 376 57.18 1.73 5.85
C LEU A 376 57.28 3.24 5.53
N LEU A 377 57.29 4.10 6.56
CA LEU A 377 57.42 5.54 6.40
C LEU A 377 58.77 5.97 5.79
N GLU A 378 59.84 5.25 6.09
CA GLU A 378 61.15 5.43 5.46
C GLU A 378 61.08 5.07 3.97
N GLY A 379 60.49 3.92 3.62
CA GLY A 379 60.26 3.52 2.24
C GLY A 379 59.39 4.51 1.45
N MET A 380 58.45 5.17 2.12
CA MET A 380 57.61 6.24 1.55
C MET A 380 58.29 7.63 1.55
N GLY A 381 59.46 7.77 2.19
CA GLY A 381 60.24 9.02 2.25
C GLY A 381 59.72 10.07 3.24
N TYR A 382 58.85 9.71 4.19
CA TYR A 382 58.39 10.61 5.26
C TYR A 382 59.37 10.65 6.44
N VAL A 383 60.20 9.62 6.57
CA VAL A 383 61.17 9.46 7.66
C VAL A 383 62.55 9.12 7.10
N THR A 384 63.59 9.54 7.81
CA THR A 384 65.00 9.20 7.53
C THR A 384 65.66 8.68 8.80
N ILE A 385 66.43 7.60 8.68
CA ILE A 385 67.23 7.04 9.78
C ILE A 385 68.67 7.54 9.64
N SER A 386 69.21 8.14 10.69
CA SER A 386 70.61 8.60 10.71
C SER A 386 71.61 7.46 10.90
N SER A 387 72.89 7.75 10.69
CA SER A 387 73.99 6.79 10.92
C SER A 387 74.11 6.31 12.37
N ASP A 388 73.62 7.08 13.35
CA ASP A 388 73.56 6.66 14.77
C ASP A 388 72.24 5.96 15.14
N GLY A 389 71.40 5.64 14.15
CA GLY A 389 70.17 4.87 14.28
C GLY A 389 68.96 5.65 14.78
N ARG A 390 69.00 7.00 14.78
CA ARG A 390 67.88 7.84 15.22
C ARG A 390 66.90 8.12 14.10
N VAL A 391 65.63 8.21 14.47
CA VAL A 391 64.52 8.44 13.53
C VAL A 391 64.21 9.93 13.41
N TYR A 392 64.17 10.46 12.17
CA TYR A 392 63.86 11.85 11.86
C TYR A 392 62.72 11.96 10.84
N ILE A 393 61.83 12.94 11.02
CA ILE A 393 60.84 13.29 10.00
C ILE A 393 61.52 14.06 8.88
N ALA A 394 61.34 13.63 7.63
CA ALA A 394 61.92 14.26 6.45
C ALA A 394 61.34 15.67 6.24
N LYS A 395 62.23 16.68 6.13
CA LYS A 395 61.83 18.10 6.01
C LYS A 395 61.09 18.44 4.71
N SER A 396 61.32 17.70 3.63
CA SER A 396 60.80 17.98 2.29
C SER A 396 59.29 17.73 2.12
N LYS A 397 58.69 16.92 3.00
CA LYS A 397 57.26 16.54 2.93
C LYS A 397 56.36 17.27 3.93
N ARG A 398 56.90 18.21 4.72
CA ARG A 398 56.15 19.01 5.71
C ARG A 398 55.43 20.24 5.14
N HIS A 399 55.80 20.67 3.93
CA HIS A 399 55.36 21.93 3.33
C HIS A 399 54.55 21.76 2.04
N ARG A 400 54.21 20.51 1.70
CA ARG A 400 53.14 20.17 0.76
C ARG A 400 51.94 19.78 1.58
#